data_AF-A0AAV0EGK9-F1
#
_entry.id   AF-A0AAV0EGK9-F1
#
_cell.length_a   1.000
_cell.length_b   1.000
_cell.length_c   1.000
_cell.angle_alpha   90.00
_cell.angle_beta   90.00
_cell.angle_gamma   90.00
#
_symmetry.space_group_name_H-M   'P 1'
#
loop_
_entity.id
_entity.type
_entity.pdbx_description
1 polymer ?
#
loop_
_entity_poly.entity_id
_entity_poly.type
_entity_poly.pdbx_seq_one_letter_code
_entity_poly.pdbx_strand_id
1 'polypeptide(L)'
;MNNMWKSLSLKAFAMNTTQGGIASQSSTNDLEYEPEHLLILVHGIMGSPGDWTYVQAELKRQLGINYLIYASSCNTYTKTFTGIDTAGKRLAEEIMLVVKERRSVKKISFLAHSLGGLIARYAIGALYTPRVISSDVSDLNKEPLYSPNKGLIAELEPISFITLATPHLGVRGKNQLPFLFGLSILEKLAAPMAPIFIGQTGSQLFLTDEEPEKPPLLLRMASDCEDGKFISALGTFRCRIVYANICYDHMVGWRTSSIRRETELIEPSTRSLDGYKHVVHVVHCPAVSSDGPHFHPEATWAKEAVQNEPTTQNTLEYHDILEEEMIRGLQQLSWRKVDINFQSALFPFFAHNNIHVKSEWLHNAGAGVVCHVIDSIKEQETEDTFYACSSCDSTHEF
;
A
#
# COMPACT_ATOMS: atom_id res chain seq x y z
N MET A 1 -23.19 -42.49 -10.61
CA MET A 1 -24.65 -42.36 -10.43
C MET A 1 -24.97 -42.52 -8.95
N ASN A 2 -25.49 -41.44 -8.32
CA ASN A 2 -26.35 -41.34 -7.12
C ASN A 2 -26.08 -42.23 -5.90
N ASN A 3 -26.17 -41.77 -4.64
CA ASN A 3 -26.55 -40.48 -4.06
C ASN A 3 -26.28 -40.57 -2.55
N MET A 4 -25.85 -39.43 -1.97
CA MET A 4 -26.06 -38.94 -0.59
C MET A 4 -25.69 -39.85 0.60
N TRP A 5 -25.29 -39.25 1.72
CA TRP A 5 -25.97 -39.41 3.01
C TRP A 5 -25.67 -38.18 3.87
N LYS A 6 -26.70 -37.75 4.60
CA LYS A 6 -26.86 -36.45 5.26
C LYS A 6 -26.42 -36.48 6.72
N SER A 7 -25.94 -35.30 7.16
CA SER A 7 -26.08 -34.66 8.48
C SER A 7 -26.35 -35.52 9.73
N LEU A 8 -25.43 -35.45 10.69
CA LEU A 8 -25.69 -35.72 12.10
C LEU A 8 -25.83 -34.39 12.85
N SER A 9 -27.06 -34.15 13.32
CA SER A 9 -27.46 -33.12 14.27
C SER A 9 -27.47 -33.74 15.67
N LEU A 10 -26.84 -33.08 16.63
CA LEU A 10 -26.94 -33.38 18.06
C LEU A 10 -27.48 -32.15 18.79
N LYS A 11 -28.76 -32.22 19.17
CA LYS A 11 -29.38 -31.38 20.18
C LYS A 11 -29.06 -31.94 21.57
N ALA A 12 -28.70 -31.10 22.52
CA ALA A 12 -28.80 -31.42 23.94
C ALA A 12 -29.31 -30.21 24.74
N PHE A 13 -30.49 -30.46 25.33
CA PHE A 13 -31.26 -29.87 26.42
C PHE A 13 -30.87 -28.54 27.10
N ALA A 14 -31.93 -27.73 27.26
CA ALA A 14 -32.05 -26.59 28.15
C ALA A 14 -32.25 -27.01 29.62
N MET A 15 -31.77 -26.17 30.55
CA MET A 15 -32.30 -26.06 31.92
C MET A 15 -32.33 -24.57 32.32
N ASN A 16 -33.55 -24.06 32.54
CA ASN A 16 -33.81 -22.76 33.16
C ASN A 16 -33.79 -22.91 34.69
N THR A 17 -33.25 -21.93 35.40
CA THR A 17 -33.69 -21.61 36.77
C THR A 17 -33.79 -20.08 36.90
N THR A 18 -34.97 -19.62 37.28
CA THR A 18 -35.37 -18.22 37.45
C THR A 18 -35.25 -17.78 38.90
N GLN A 19 -34.71 -16.57 39.12
CA GLN A 19 -35.01 -15.59 40.19
C GLN A 19 -34.22 -14.33 39.75
N GLY A 20 -34.81 -13.18 39.44
CA GLY A 20 -35.76 -12.39 40.22
C GLY A 20 -35.06 -11.08 40.59
N GLY A 21 -35.04 -10.10 39.67
CA GLY A 21 -34.47 -8.77 39.87
C GLY A 21 -35.04 -7.77 38.88
N ILE A 22 -35.80 -6.79 39.38
CA ILE A 22 -36.42 -5.69 38.65
C ILE A 22 -35.44 -4.51 38.59
N ALA A 23 -35.51 -3.75 37.47
CA ALA A 23 -34.81 -2.50 37.14
C ALA A 23 -33.34 -2.67 36.72
N SER A 24 -32.82 -2.03 35.67
CA SER A 24 -33.23 -0.81 34.98
C SER A 24 -32.95 -0.99 33.48
N GLN A 25 -33.92 -0.67 32.62
CA GLN A 25 -33.62 -0.36 31.23
C GLN A 25 -32.90 0.99 31.25
N SER A 26 -31.57 0.97 31.34
CA SER A 26 -30.78 2.11 30.89
C SER A 26 -30.84 2.09 29.37
N SER A 27 -31.81 2.82 28.82
CA SER A 27 -31.68 3.39 27.49
C SER A 27 -30.52 4.39 27.53
N THR A 28 -29.29 3.88 27.52
CA THR A 28 -28.18 4.67 26.99
C THR A 28 -28.50 4.82 25.52
N ASN A 29 -28.89 6.03 25.11
CA ASN A 29 -28.71 6.45 23.73
C ASN A 29 -27.19 6.45 23.49
N ASP A 30 -26.60 5.27 23.35
CA ASP A 30 -25.32 5.13 22.69
C ASP A 30 -25.63 5.52 21.25
N LEU A 31 -25.41 6.79 20.93
CA LEU A 31 -25.25 7.21 19.56
C LEU A 31 -24.21 6.26 18.99
N GLU A 32 -24.66 5.32 18.16
CA GLU A 32 -23.83 4.31 17.54
C GLU A 32 -22.78 5.06 16.73
N TYR A 33 -21.60 5.24 17.32
CA TYR A 33 -20.57 6.08 16.74
C TYR A 33 -20.01 5.34 15.53
N GLU A 34 -20.46 5.74 14.35
CA GLU A 34 -20.02 5.14 13.09
C GLU A 34 -18.66 5.74 12.69
N PRO A 35 -17.68 4.90 12.28
CA PRO A 35 -16.36 5.38 11.88
C PRO A 35 -16.44 6.28 10.64
N GLU A 36 -15.70 7.39 10.64
CA GLU A 36 -15.64 8.31 9.50
C GLU A 36 -14.42 8.08 8.59
N HIS A 37 -13.43 7.29 9.04
CA HIS A 37 -12.18 7.05 8.30
C HIS A 37 -11.99 5.57 7.96
N LEU A 38 -12.01 5.25 6.67
CA LEU A 38 -11.71 3.91 6.16
C LEU A 38 -10.20 3.72 5.96
N LEU A 39 -9.58 2.79 6.69
CA LEU A 39 -8.19 2.39 6.46
C LEU A 39 -8.14 0.99 5.85
N ILE A 40 -7.76 0.92 4.56
CA ILE A 40 -7.64 -0.31 3.80
C ILE A 40 -6.26 -0.93 4.00
N LEU A 41 -6.21 -2.19 4.43
CA LEU A 41 -4.98 -2.99 4.52
C LEU A 41 -4.86 -3.93 3.32
N VAL A 42 -3.74 -3.87 2.59
CA VAL A 42 -3.54 -4.63 1.34
C VAL A 42 -2.31 -5.53 1.44
N HIS A 43 -2.53 -6.84 1.51
CA HIS A 43 -1.46 -7.83 1.70
C HIS A 43 -0.58 -8.02 0.45
N GLY A 44 0.62 -8.57 0.66
CA GLY A 44 1.58 -8.89 -0.40
C GLY A 44 1.28 -10.20 -1.16
N ILE A 45 2.28 -10.63 -1.93
CA ILE A 45 2.23 -11.84 -2.76
C ILE A 45 1.97 -13.10 -1.92
N MET A 46 1.07 -13.98 -2.37
CA MET A 46 0.62 -15.16 -1.62
C MET A 46 0.07 -14.84 -0.21
N GLY A 47 -0.26 -13.58 0.07
CA GLY A 47 -0.76 -13.14 1.36
C GLY A 47 -2.25 -13.40 1.54
N SER A 48 -2.74 -13.00 2.72
CA SER A 48 -4.15 -13.02 3.09
C SER A 48 -4.43 -11.90 4.09
N PRO A 49 -5.70 -11.60 4.42
CA PRO A 49 -6.03 -10.73 5.55
C PRO A 49 -5.34 -11.12 6.87
N GLY A 50 -5.05 -12.41 7.05
CA GLY A 50 -4.38 -12.93 8.26
C GLY A 50 -2.97 -12.36 8.47
N ASP A 51 -2.28 -11.93 7.41
CA ASP A 51 -0.97 -11.30 7.51
C ASP A 51 -1.01 -9.96 8.27
N TRP A 52 -2.21 -9.35 8.35
CA TRP A 52 -2.44 -8.09 9.06
C TRP A 52 -2.94 -8.28 10.49
N THR A 53 -3.03 -9.50 11.02
CA THR A 53 -3.66 -9.76 12.34
C THR A 53 -3.07 -8.87 13.45
N TYR A 54 -1.74 -8.84 13.57
CA TYR A 54 -1.05 -8.03 14.58
C TYR A 54 -1.28 -6.52 14.35
N VAL A 55 -1.04 -6.06 13.12
CA VAL A 55 -1.17 -4.64 12.75
C VAL A 55 -2.60 -4.15 12.93
N GLN A 56 -3.60 -4.95 12.55
CA GLN A 56 -5.00 -4.60 12.69
C GLN A 56 -5.42 -4.51 14.16
N ALA A 57 -4.93 -5.41 15.02
CA ALA A 57 -5.16 -5.32 16.46
C ALA A 57 -4.59 -4.00 17.01
N GLU A 58 -3.39 -3.64 16.56
CA GLU A 58 -2.69 -2.47 17.09
C GLU A 58 -3.23 -1.14 16.56
N LEU A 59 -3.63 -1.11 15.29
CA LEU A 59 -4.38 0.02 14.72
C LEU A 59 -5.70 0.24 15.47
N LYS A 60 -6.49 -0.82 15.72
CA LYS A 60 -7.74 -0.71 16.47
C LYS A 60 -7.52 -0.20 17.89
N ARG A 61 -6.48 -0.70 18.57
CA ARG A 61 -6.14 -0.30 19.93
C ARG A 61 -5.75 1.18 20.02
N GLN A 62 -5.04 1.69 19.02
CA GLN A 62 -4.39 3.00 19.12
C GLN A 62 -5.08 4.13 18.35
N LEU A 63 -5.78 3.83 17.25
CA LEU A 63 -6.51 4.84 16.46
C LEU A 63 -7.95 5.03 16.93
N GLY A 64 -8.49 4.08 17.71
CA GLY A 64 -9.81 4.18 18.30
C GLY A 64 -10.97 3.99 17.32
N ILE A 65 -12.16 4.42 17.74
CA ILE A 65 -13.44 4.09 17.10
C ILE A 65 -13.73 4.86 15.81
N ASN A 66 -12.98 5.93 15.51
CA ASN A 66 -13.14 6.72 14.28
C ASN A 66 -12.69 5.96 13.02
N TYR A 67 -11.87 4.92 13.19
CA TYR A 67 -11.29 4.17 12.09
C TYR A 67 -12.01 2.85 11.83
N LEU A 68 -12.49 2.69 10.59
CA LEU A 68 -12.86 1.40 10.05
C LEU A 68 -11.61 0.74 9.44
N ILE A 69 -10.98 -0.16 10.20
CA ILE A 69 -9.81 -0.92 9.73
C ILE A 69 -10.26 -2.14 8.93
N TYR A 70 -10.08 -2.11 7.61
CA TYR A 70 -10.54 -3.12 6.68
C TYR A 70 -9.38 -3.84 5.98
N ALA A 71 -9.16 -5.12 6.29
CA ALA A 71 -8.16 -5.94 5.61
C ALA A 71 -8.76 -6.61 4.36
N SER A 72 -8.27 -6.21 3.19
CA SER A 72 -8.74 -6.69 1.90
C SER A 72 -8.51 -8.20 1.73
N SER A 73 -9.52 -8.90 1.22
CA SER A 73 -9.48 -10.36 1.00
C SER A 73 -9.59 -10.75 -0.47
N CYS A 74 -9.95 -9.80 -1.34
CA CYS A 74 -10.23 -10.05 -2.76
C CYS A 74 -9.06 -10.68 -3.52
N ASN A 75 -7.82 -10.51 -3.05
CA ASN A 75 -6.58 -10.96 -3.68
C ASN A 75 -5.87 -12.12 -2.97
N THR A 76 -6.54 -12.83 -2.06
CA THR A 76 -5.92 -13.87 -1.21
C THR A 76 -5.24 -15.01 -2.01
N TYR A 77 -4.05 -15.45 -1.53
CA TYR A 77 -3.24 -16.55 -2.07
C TYR A 77 -2.90 -16.40 -3.56
N THR A 78 -3.22 -17.41 -4.37
CA THR A 78 -2.84 -17.48 -5.78
C THR A 78 -3.48 -16.40 -6.64
N LYS A 79 -4.51 -15.73 -6.14
CA LYS A 79 -5.12 -14.58 -6.79
C LYS A 79 -4.16 -13.40 -6.96
N THR A 80 -3.04 -13.34 -6.22
CA THR A 80 -2.02 -12.30 -6.43
C THR A 80 -1.22 -12.48 -7.72
N PHE A 81 -1.33 -13.63 -8.41
CA PHE A 81 -0.52 -13.93 -9.61
C PHE A 81 -1.16 -13.53 -10.93
N THR A 82 -2.40 -13.04 -10.91
CA THR A 82 -3.19 -12.74 -12.12
C THR A 82 -2.89 -11.36 -12.74
N GLY A 83 -1.80 -10.69 -12.36
CA GLY A 83 -1.49 -9.32 -12.74
C GLY A 83 -1.90 -8.29 -11.68
N ILE A 84 -1.07 -7.27 -11.52
CA ILE A 84 -1.25 -6.10 -10.64
C ILE A 84 -2.49 -5.31 -11.05
N ASP A 85 -2.70 -5.13 -12.36
CA ASP A 85 -3.86 -4.48 -12.95
C ASP A 85 -5.16 -5.23 -12.62
N THR A 86 -5.19 -6.55 -12.86
CA THR A 86 -6.36 -7.38 -12.54
C THR A 86 -6.63 -7.42 -11.03
N ALA A 87 -5.58 -7.52 -10.21
CA ALA A 87 -5.69 -7.48 -8.75
C ALA A 87 -6.16 -6.10 -8.25
N GLY A 88 -5.70 -5.02 -8.88
CA GLY A 88 -6.07 -3.64 -8.57
C GLY A 88 -7.53 -3.34 -8.89
N LYS A 89 -8.04 -3.83 -10.04
CA LYS A 89 -9.47 -3.75 -10.38
C LYS A 89 -10.35 -4.44 -9.33
N ARG A 90 -9.98 -5.66 -8.92
CA ARG A 90 -10.69 -6.40 -7.85
C ARG A 90 -10.66 -5.67 -6.51
N LEU A 91 -9.54 -5.05 -6.17
CA LEU A 91 -9.44 -4.23 -4.96
C LEU A 91 -10.34 -2.99 -5.05
N ALA A 92 -10.36 -2.31 -6.20
CA ALA A 92 -11.24 -1.17 -6.42
C ALA A 92 -12.73 -1.56 -6.28
N GLU A 93 -13.14 -2.68 -6.86
CA GLU A 93 -14.50 -3.22 -6.72
C GLU A 93 -14.85 -3.53 -5.26
N GLU A 94 -13.96 -4.20 -4.51
CA GLU A 94 -14.15 -4.49 -3.09
C GLU A 94 -14.31 -3.20 -2.26
N ILE A 95 -13.48 -2.19 -2.52
CA ILE A 95 -13.55 -0.90 -1.82
C ILE A 95 -14.88 -0.20 -2.09
N MET A 96 -15.34 -0.15 -3.35
CA MET A 96 -16.64 0.46 -3.67
C MET A 96 -17.80 -0.21 -2.93
N LEU A 97 -17.76 -1.54 -2.75
CA LEU A 97 -18.75 -2.26 -1.96
C LEU A 97 -18.70 -1.86 -0.49
N VAL A 98 -17.50 -1.78 0.10
CA VAL A 98 -17.32 -1.35 1.50
C VAL A 98 -17.82 0.08 1.72
N VAL A 99 -17.47 1.02 0.83
CA VAL A 99 -17.90 2.42 0.92
C VAL A 99 -19.42 2.53 0.81
N LYS A 100 -20.04 1.81 -0.13
CA LYS A 100 -21.50 1.79 -0.29
C LYS A 100 -22.24 1.26 0.95
N GLU A 101 -21.65 0.30 1.65
CA GLU A 101 -22.19 -0.29 2.88
C GLU A 101 -21.94 0.53 4.15
N ARG A 102 -21.07 1.54 4.09
CA ARG A 102 -20.60 2.32 5.25
C ARG A 102 -20.75 3.81 4.97
N ARG A 103 -21.98 4.31 4.98
CA ARG A 103 -22.30 5.69 4.59
C ARG A 103 -21.68 6.77 5.49
N SER A 104 -21.22 6.41 6.68
CA SER A 104 -20.48 7.31 7.58
C SER A 104 -19.08 7.66 7.11
N VAL A 105 -18.45 6.80 6.29
CA VAL A 105 -17.06 7.03 5.90
C VAL A 105 -16.96 8.22 4.96
N LYS A 106 -16.05 9.13 5.28
CA LYS A 106 -15.75 10.36 4.53
C LYS A 106 -14.29 10.40 4.07
N LYS A 107 -13.42 9.72 4.81
CA LYS A 107 -11.97 9.69 4.59
C LYS A 107 -11.51 8.29 4.22
N ILE A 108 -10.48 8.19 3.39
CA ILE A 108 -9.84 6.92 3.01
C ILE A 108 -8.32 6.98 3.16
N SER A 109 -7.74 5.87 3.60
CA SER A 109 -6.29 5.66 3.64
C SER A 109 -5.93 4.22 3.30
N PHE A 110 -4.69 4.03 2.90
CA PHE A 110 -4.14 2.74 2.51
C PHE A 110 -2.88 2.45 3.31
N LEU A 111 -2.79 1.23 3.83
CA LEU A 111 -1.56 0.64 4.33
C LEU A 111 -1.32 -0.68 3.60
N ALA A 112 -0.26 -0.74 2.82
CA ALA A 112 -0.03 -1.85 1.91
C ALA A 112 1.37 -2.44 2.07
N HIS A 113 1.49 -3.77 1.98
CA HIS A 113 2.75 -4.48 2.10
C HIS A 113 3.17 -5.10 0.77
N SER A 114 4.44 -4.92 0.39
CA SER A 114 5.05 -5.61 -0.76
C SER A 114 4.25 -5.41 -2.05
N LEU A 115 3.92 -6.47 -2.77
CA LEU A 115 3.06 -6.43 -3.96
C LEU A 115 1.73 -5.67 -3.73
N GLY A 116 1.19 -5.70 -2.51
CA GLY A 116 -0.03 -5.00 -2.14
C GLY A 116 0.05 -3.49 -2.40
N GLY A 117 1.24 -2.88 -2.28
CA GLY A 117 1.41 -1.45 -2.57
C GLY A 117 1.27 -1.12 -4.06
N LEU A 118 1.66 -2.03 -4.96
CA LEU A 118 1.44 -1.86 -6.40
C LEU A 118 -0.03 -2.09 -6.77
N ILE A 119 -0.67 -3.09 -6.15
CA ILE A 119 -2.11 -3.35 -6.29
C ILE A 119 -2.91 -2.11 -5.82
N ALA A 120 -2.54 -1.52 -4.68
CA ALA A 120 -3.15 -0.32 -4.15
C ALA A 120 -2.95 0.88 -5.08
N ARG A 121 -1.74 1.08 -5.64
CA ARG A 121 -1.48 2.14 -6.65
C ARG A 121 -2.40 2.02 -7.86
N TYR A 122 -2.60 0.81 -8.37
CA TYR A 122 -3.52 0.60 -9.48
C TYR A 122 -4.96 0.90 -9.07
N ALA A 123 -5.40 0.38 -7.92
CA ALA A 123 -6.76 0.56 -7.41
C ALA A 123 -7.12 2.04 -7.20
N ILE A 124 -6.22 2.85 -6.61
CA ILE A 124 -6.49 4.29 -6.44
C ILE A 124 -6.63 5.01 -7.78
N GLY A 125 -5.88 4.61 -8.82
CA GLY A 125 -6.03 5.14 -10.16
C GLY A 125 -7.39 4.82 -10.78
N ALA A 126 -7.90 3.60 -10.54
CA ALA A 126 -9.23 3.17 -10.98
C ALA A 126 -10.38 3.82 -10.20
N LEU A 127 -10.15 4.17 -8.93
CA LEU A 127 -11.13 4.81 -8.04
C LEU A 127 -11.12 6.34 -8.12
N TYR A 128 -10.19 6.92 -8.89
CA TYR A 128 -9.96 8.35 -8.90
C TYR A 128 -11.05 9.11 -9.64
N THR A 129 -11.60 10.11 -8.97
CA THR A 129 -12.55 11.06 -9.56
C THR A 129 -11.95 12.46 -9.50
N PRO A 130 -11.62 13.09 -10.65
CA PRO A 130 -11.20 14.48 -10.67
C PRO A 130 -12.28 15.39 -10.10
N ARG A 131 -11.90 16.40 -9.32
CA ARG A 131 -12.86 17.43 -8.88
C ARG A 131 -13.16 18.36 -10.06
N VAL A 132 -14.37 18.29 -10.60
CA VAL A 132 -14.83 19.26 -11.62
C VAL A 132 -15.11 20.57 -10.89
N ILE A 133 -14.33 21.61 -11.18
CA ILE A 133 -14.71 22.98 -10.82
C ILE A 133 -15.84 23.34 -11.78
N SER A 134 -17.10 23.21 -11.33
CA SER A 134 -18.22 23.79 -12.03
C SER A 134 -17.99 25.31 -12.05
N SER A 135 -17.75 25.86 -13.24
CA SER A 135 -17.61 27.30 -13.49
C SER A 135 -18.89 28.09 -13.22
N ASP A 136 -19.98 27.41 -12.89
CA ASP A 136 -21.23 28.00 -12.45
C ASP A 136 -21.40 27.79 -10.94
N VAL A 137 -21.25 28.88 -10.18
CA VAL A 137 -22.21 29.38 -9.19
C VAL A 137 -21.49 30.39 -8.29
N SER A 138 -21.98 31.61 -8.36
CA SER A 138 -21.72 32.77 -7.52
C SER A 138 -22.08 32.55 -6.05
N ASP A 139 -21.28 31.77 -5.32
CA ASP A 139 -21.36 31.66 -3.86
C ASP A 139 -19.99 32.00 -3.23
N LEU A 140 -19.69 33.29 -3.18
CA LEU A 140 -18.42 33.85 -2.67
C LEU A 140 -18.27 33.82 -1.14
N ASN A 141 -19.03 33.02 -0.41
CA ASN A 141 -19.04 33.04 1.08
C ASN A 141 -18.76 31.69 1.74
N LYS A 142 -18.08 30.75 1.07
CA LYS A 142 -17.47 29.60 1.74
C LYS A 142 -15.95 29.65 1.55
N GLU A 143 -15.29 30.22 2.55
CA GLU A 143 -13.84 30.16 2.74
C GLU A 143 -13.35 28.71 2.53
N PRO A 144 -12.40 28.45 1.60
CA PRO A 144 -11.92 27.11 1.33
C PRO A 144 -10.89 26.72 2.40
N LEU A 145 -11.36 26.08 3.46
CA LEU A 145 -10.50 25.49 4.47
C LEU A 145 -9.87 24.19 3.87
N TYR A 146 -8.60 24.31 3.48
CA TYR A 146 -7.62 23.29 3.01
C TYR A 146 -7.70 22.75 1.57
N SER A 147 -6.68 23.14 0.79
CA SER A 147 -6.29 22.70 -0.57
C SER A 147 -7.41 22.72 -1.64
N PRO A 148 -7.53 23.81 -2.43
CA PRO A 148 -8.67 24.02 -3.34
C PRO A 148 -8.90 22.99 -4.46
N ASN A 149 -7.99 22.03 -4.71
CA ASN A 149 -7.89 21.35 -6.01
C ASN A 149 -7.66 19.83 -5.99
N LYS A 150 -8.00 19.09 -4.92
CA LYS A 150 -7.72 17.64 -4.87
C LYS A 150 -8.95 16.80 -5.24
N GLY A 151 -8.79 15.87 -6.18
CA GLY A 151 -9.82 14.88 -6.53
C GLY A 151 -10.07 13.87 -5.41
N LEU A 152 -11.04 12.99 -5.62
CA LEU A 152 -11.50 12.01 -4.63
C LEU A 152 -11.07 10.58 -5.03
N ILE A 153 -11.02 9.68 -4.05
CA ILE A 153 -10.79 8.25 -4.26
C ILE A 153 -12.03 7.51 -3.73
N ALA A 154 -12.76 6.83 -4.62
CA ALA A 154 -14.03 6.18 -4.26
C ALA A 154 -15.04 7.14 -3.62
N GLU A 155 -15.09 8.39 -4.10
CA GLU A 155 -15.89 9.49 -3.52
C GLU A 155 -15.49 9.93 -2.10
N LEU A 156 -14.38 9.41 -1.58
CA LEU A 156 -13.85 9.74 -0.25
C LEU A 156 -12.63 10.66 -0.34
N GLU A 157 -12.43 11.43 0.73
CA GLU A 157 -11.25 12.26 0.91
C GLU A 157 -10.00 11.40 1.17
N PRO A 158 -8.98 11.45 0.30
CA PRO A 158 -7.76 10.66 0.47
C PRO A 158 -6.80 11.32 1.46
N ILE A 159 -6.54 10.64 2.58
CA ILE A 159 -5.66 11.14 3.65
C ILE A 159 -4.24 10.60 3.45
N SER A 160 -4.07 9.27 3.52
CA SER A 160 -2.73 8.66 3.55
C SER A 160 -2.56 7.45 2.67
N PHE A 161 -1.43 7.41 1.97
CA PHE A 161 -0.97 6.27 1.18
C PHE A 161 0.37 5.78 1.73
N ILE A 162 0.34 4.66 2.45
CA ILE A 162 1.50 4.11 3.15
C ILE A 162 1.87 2.74 2.58
N THR A 163 3.14 2.56 2.24
CA THR A 163 3.65 1.28 1.75
C THR A 163 4.80 0.75 2.60
N LEU A 164 4.83 -0.58 2.80
CA LEU A 164 5.84 -1.30 3.54
C LEU A 164 6.55 -2.28 2.60
N ALA A 165 7.84 -2.05 2.34
CA ALA A 165 8.67 -2.90 1.49
C ALA A 165 8.05 -3.17 0.10
N THR A 166 7.44 -2.17 -0.53
CA THR A 166 6.79 -2.30 -1.86
C THR A 166 7.80 -2.10 -2.99
N PRO A 167 7.87 -3.00 -4.00
CA PRO A 167 8.78 -2.83 -5.13
C PRO A 167 8.25 -1.79 -6.14
N HIS A 168 8.26 -0.50 -5.79
CA HIS A 168 7.69 0.57 -6.61
C HIS A 168 8.29 0.71 -8.02
N LEU A 169 9.53 0.25 -8.20
CA LEU A 169 10.35 0.32 -9.40
C LEU A 169 10.58 -1.08 -10.02
N GLY A 170 9.83 -2.10 -9.56
CA GLY A 170 10.01 -3.49 -9.96
C GLY A 170 11.11 -4.20 -9.17
N VAL A 171 11.46 -5.40 -9.64
CA VAL A 171 12.46 -6.26 -9.00
C VAL A 171 13.58 -6.53 -9.99
N ARG A 172 14.82 -6.23 -9.56
CA ARG A 172 16.03 -6.61 -10.30
C ARG A 172 16.31 -8.08 -10.04
N GLY A 173 16.31 -8.90 -11.09
CA GLY A 173 16.84 -10.26 -11.01
C GLY A 173 18.33 -10.21 -10.70
N LYS A 174 18.78 -10.65 -9.52
CA LYS A 174 20.23 -10.79 -9.27
C LYS A 174 20.75 -12.07 -9.95
N ASN A 175 21.65 -11.89 -10.91
CA ASN A 175 22.62 -12.87 -11.44
C ASN A 175 22.15 -14.33 -11.55
N GLN A 176 21.41 -14.66 -12.60
CA GLN A 176 21.62 -15.83 -13.48
C GLN A 176 20.48 -15.88 -14.52
N LEU A 177 20.83 -16.43 -15.68
CA LEU A 177 20.08 -16.65 -16.93
C LEU A 177 18.66 -17.24 -16.76
N PRO A 178 17.83 -17.31 -17.83
CA PRO A 178 16.46 -17.84 -17.82
C PRO A 178 16.38 -19.13 -17.03
N PHE A 179 15.34 -19.22 -16.20
CA PHE A 179 15.10 -20.24 -15.18
C PHE A 179 15.90 -20.03 -13.86
N LEU A 180 15.16 -19.57 -12.83
CA LEU A 180 15.37 -19.91 -11.40
C LEU A 180 16.38 -19.05 -10.61
N PHE A 181 16.01 -17.78 -10.41
CA PHE A 181 16.56 -16.82 -9.44
C PHE A 181 16.90 -17.41 -8.06
N GLY A 182 18.13 -17.23 -7.57
CA GLY A 182 18.66 -17.64 -6.26
C GLY A 182 17.90 -17.17 -5.00
N LEU A 183 16.66 -17.63 -4.89
CA LEU A 183 15.73 -17.55 -3.78
C LEU A 183 15.53 -18.99 -3.32
N SER A 184 16.29 -19.45 -2.33
CA SER A 184 16.24 -20.83 -1.82
C SER A 184 14.86 -21.26 -1.29
N ILE A 185 13.95 -20.30 -1.08
CA ILE A 185 12.55 -20.54 -0.67
C ILE A 185 11.66 -20.88 -1.88
N LEU A 186 12.01 -20.40 -3.08
CA LEU A 186 11.26 -20.67 -4.31
C LEU A 186 11.71 -21.96 -5.01
N GLU A 187 12.97 -22.37 -4.81
CA GLU A 187 13.49 -23.65 -5.29
C GLU A 187 12.80 -24.86 -4.62
N LYS A 188 12.36 -24.74 -3.36
CA LYS A 188 11.62 -25.84 -2.68
C LYS A 188 10.14 -25.96 -3.08
N LEU A 189 9.64 -25.07 -3.93
CA LEU A 189 8.27 -25.08 -4.45
C LEU A 189 8.24 -25.45 -5.95
N ALA A 190 9.38 -25.86 -6.53
CA ALA A 190 9.63 -25.87 -7.97
C ALA A 190 9.17 -27.12 -8.76
N ALA A 191 8.08 -27.78 -8.39
CA ALA A 191 7.45 -28.77 -9.31
C ALA A 191 5.95 -28.51 -9.55
N PRO A 192 5.16 -28.04 -8.57
CA PRO A 192 3.77 -27.65 -8.84
C PRO A 192 3.58 -26.14 -9.14
N MET A 193 4.59 -25.29 -8.88
CA MET A 193 4.44 -23.81 -8.85
C MET A 193 5.27 -23.07 -9.91
N ALA A 194 5.84 -23.75 -10.91
CA ALA A 194 6.51 -23.10 -12.05
C ALA A 194 5.61 -22.12 -12.86
N PRO A 195 4.28 -22.34 -13.02
CA PRO A 195 3.39 -21.37 -13.65
C PRO A 195 3.23 -20.05 -12.87
N ILE A 196 3.72 -19.98 -11.62
CA ILE A 196 3.56 -18.83 -10.72
C ILE A 196 4.61 -17.73 -10.99
N PHE A 197 5.80 -18.13 -11.43
CA PHE A 197 6.84 -17.22 -11.94
C PHE A 197 6.62 -16.84 -13.40
N ILE A 198 5.74 -17.58 -14.08
CA ILE A 198 5.17 -17.31 -15.41
C ILE A 198 3.75 -16.70 -15.24
N GLY A 199 3.51 -15.99 -14.14
CA GLY A 199 2.28 -15.23 -13.93
C GLY A 199 2.40 -13.82 -14.51
N GLN A 200 1.27 -13.22 -14.91
CA GLN A 200 1.23 -11.83 -15.38
C GLN A 200 1.86 -10.86 -14.36
N THR A 201 1.66 -11.12 -13.05
CA THR A 201 2.29 -10.35 -11.97
C THR A 201 3.82 -10.43 -12.01
N GLY A 202 4.39 -11.60 -12.27
CA GLY A 202 5.84 -11.78 -12.37
C GLY A 202 6.40 -10.95 -13.51
N SER A 203 5.80 -11.06 -14.70
CA SER A 203 6.19 -10.27 -15.86
C SER A 203 6.17 -8.76 -15.59
N GLN A 204 5.14 -8.28 -14.88
CA GLN A 204 5.03 -6.87 -14.50
C GLN A 204 6.08 -6.45 -13.46
N LEU A 205 6.37 -7.29 -12.46
CA LEU A 205 7.41 -7.00 -11.47
C LEU A 205 8.81 -6.95 -12.08
N PHE A 206 9.08 -7.79 -13.08
CA PHE A 206 10.35 -7.80 -13.82
C PHE A 206 10.36 -6.82 -15.00
N LEU A 207 9.31 -6.03 -15.21
CA LEU A 207 9.21 -5.05 -16.30
C LEU A 207 9.29 -5.68 -17.71
N THR A 208 8.99 -6.97 -17.83
CA THR A 208 9.02 -7.71 -19.11
C THR A 208 7.63 -7.85 -19.73
N ASP A 209 6.60 -7.25 -19.12
CA ASP A 209 5.25 -7.24 -19.68
C ASP A 209 5.14 -6.36 -20.92
N GLU A 210 4.12 -6.65 -21.74
CA GLU A 210 3.82 -5.96 -23.01
C GLU A 210 4.87 -6.15 -24.12
N GLU A 211 4.46 -5.84 -25.35
CA GLU A 211 5.33 -5.78 -26.52
C GLU A 211 6.39 -4.65 -26.38
N PRO A 212 7.52 -4.71 -27.12
CA PRO A 212 8.60 -3.72 -27.04
C PRO A 212 8.18 -2.26 -27.12
N GLU A 213 7.20 -1.95 -27.98
CA GLU A 213 6.74 -0.60 -28.29
C GLU A 213 5.86 -0.01 -27.18
N LYS A 214 5.49 -0.82 -26.18
CA LYS A 214 4.65 -0.39 -25.07
C LYS A 214 5.43 -0.34 -23.76
N PRO A 215 5.26 0.74 -22.97
CA PRO A 215 5.84 0.80 -21.64
C PRO A 215 5.23 -0.27 -20.73
N PRO A 216 6.04 -0.89 -19.86
CA PRO A 216 5.54 -1.85 -18.87
C PRO A 216 4.58 -1.19 -17.88
N LEU A 217 3.70 -1.98 -17.25
CA LEU A 217 2.64 -1.47 -16.38
C LEU A 217 3.17 -0.58 -15.25
N LEU A 218 4.31 -0.92 -14.63
CA LEU A 218 4.85 -0.14 -13.52
C LEU A 218 5.29 1.27 -13.97
N LEU A 219 5.81 1.39 -15.19
CA LEU A 219 6.13 2.67 -15.81
C LEU A 219 4.85 3.46 -16.15
N ARG A 220 3.82 2.80 -16.66
CA ARG A 220 2.50 3.42 -16.91
C ARG A 220 1.85 3.93 -15.62
N MET A 221 2.01 3.22 -14.50
CA MET A 221 1.57 3.67 -13.18
C MET A 221 2.45 4.76 -12.56
N ALA A 222 3.55 5.15 -13.21
CA ALA A 222 4.38 6.30 -12.84
C ALA A 222 4.01 7.57 -13.63
N SER A 223 2.97 7.52 -14.48
CA SER A 223 2.37 8.68 -15.17
C SER A 223 0.84 8.62 -15.15
N ASP A 224 0.24 9.69 -15.64
CA ASP A 224 -1.16 9.67 -16.05
C ASP A 224 -1.23 9.27 -17.53
N CYS A 225 -1.97 8.21 -17.83
CA CYS A 225 -2.08 7.66 -19.18
C CYS A 225 -3.54 7.33 -19.53
N GLU A 226 -3.74 6.54 -20.59
CA GLU A 226 -5.07 6.11 -21.04
C GLU A 226 -5.71 5.11 -20.07
N ASP A 227 -4.90 4.33 -19.35
CA ASP A 227 -5.39 3.31 -18.42
C ASP A 227 -5.91 3.87 -17.10
N GLY A 228 -5.45 5.08 -16.75
CA GLY A 228 -5.73 5.69 -15.46
C GLY A 228 -4.87 6.92 -15.20
N LYS A 229 -5.34 7.73 -14.26
CA LYS A 229 -4.64 8.92 -13.79
C LYS A 229 -3.90 8.60 -12.49
N PHE A 230 -2.88 7.74 -12.57
CA PHE A 230 -2.22 7.16 -11.40
C PHE A 230 -1.45 8.19 -10.57
N ILE A 231 -0.74 9.12 -11.21
CA ILE A 231 0.00 10.17 -10.49
C ILE A 231 -0.95 11.22 -9.95
N SER A 232 -1.98 11.62 -10.72
CA SER A 232 -3.02 12.50 -10.19
C SER A 232 -3.72 11.89 -8.97
N ALA A 233 -4.13 10.62 -9.07
CA ALA A 233 -4.75 9.89 -7.97
C ALA A 233 -3.86 9.84 -6.74
N LEU A 234 -2.58 9.45 -6.91
CA LEU A 234 -1.62 9.40 -5.81
C LEU A 234 -1.32 10.80 -5.23
N GLY A 235 -1.38 11.84 -6.06
CA GLY A 235 -1.20 13.25 -5.68
C GLY A 235 -2.33 13.81 -4.82
N THR A 236 -3.51 13.19 -4.85
CA THR A 236 -4.64 13.60 -3.99
C THR A 236 -4.38 13.33 -2.51
N PHE A 237 -3.64 12.26 -2.18
CA PHE A 237 -3.31 11.94 -0.79
C PHE A 237 -2.51 13.07 -0.15
N ARG A 238 -2.91 13.45 1.07
CA ARG A 238 -2.22 14.49 1.85
C ARG A 238 -0.81 14.02 2.23
N CYS A 239 -0.70 12.76 2.64
CA CYS A 239 0.57 12.16 2.99
C CYS A 239 0.85 10.88 2.19
N ARG A 240 2.08 10.74 1.73
CA ARG A 240 2.59 9.53 1.07
C ARG A 240 3.85 9.08 1.78
N ILE A 241 3.85 7.86 2.30
CA ILE A 241 4.94 7.33 3.11
C ILE A 241 5.41 6.00 2.55
N VAL A 242 6.71 5.86 2.33
CA VAL A 242 7.33 4.57 1.99
C VAL A 242 8.23 4.12 3.13
N TYR A 243 8.06 2.88 3.57
CA TYR A 243 8.92 2.21 4.53
C TYR A 243 9.77 1.18 3.80
N ALA A 244 11.08 1.32 3.89
CA ALA A 244 12.03 0.54 3.10
C ALA A 244 13.06 -0.14 4.00
N ASN A 245 13.26 -1.45 3.82
CA ASN A 245 14.32 -2.18 4.49
C ASN A 245 15.66 -1.85 3.84
N ILE A 246 16.63 -1.40 4.64
CA ILE A 246 17.99 -1.10 4.17
C ILE A 246 18.72 -2.39 3.78
N CYS A 247 18.53 -3.45 4.56
CA CYS A 247 19.23 -4.72 4.39
C CYS A 247 18.34 -5.91 4.78
N TYR A 248 18.79 -7.11 4.40
CA TYR A 248 18.17 -8.42 4.69
C TYR A 248 16.75 -8.66 4.11
N ASP A 249 16.20 -7.70 3.37
CA ASP A 249 15.05 -7.92 2.50
C ASP A 249 15.53 -8.47 1.16
N HIS A 250 15.41 -9.78 1.00
CA HIS A 250 15.80 -10.49 -0.22
C HIS A 250 14.72 -10.45 -1.30
N MET A 251 13.50 -10.00 -0.96
CA MET A 251 12.39 -9.92 -1.90
C MET A 251 12.34 -8.55 -2.57
N VAL A 252 12.58 -7.49 -1.80
CA VAL A 252 12.43 -6.11 -2.25
C VAL A 252 13.63 -5.27 -1.82
N GLY A 253 14.40 -4.81 -2.80
CA GLY A 253 15.58 -3.98 -2.56
C GLY A 253 15.26 -2.60 -1.98
N TRP A 254 16.24 -2.01 -1.31
CA TRP A 254 16.11 -0.69 -0.69
C TRP A 254 15.76 0.42 -1.69
N ARG A 255 16.41 0.44 -2.86
CA ARG A 255 16.16 1.42 -3.93
C ARG A 255 14.71 1.44 -4.38
N THR A 256 14.20 0.26 -4.74
CA THR A 256 12.84 0.14 -5.23
C THR A 256 11.80 0.42 -4.16
N SER A 257 12.05 0.08 -2.90
CA SER A 257 11.09 0.33 -1.81
C SER A 257 11.13 1.76 -1.27
N SER A 258 12.25 2.47 -1.45
CA SER A 258 12.38 3.87 -1.05
C SER A 258 12.19 4.88 -2.19
N ILE A 259 12.01 4.42 -3.44
CA ILE A 259 11.91 5.27 -4.63
C ILE A 259 13.16 6.17 -4.71
N ARG A 260 14.35 5.55 -4.66
CA ARG A 260 15.64 6.23 -4.66
C ARG A 260 16.60 5.63 -5.69
N ARG A 261 17.44 6.49 -6.25
CA ARG A 261 18.63 6.10 -7.03
C ARG A 261 19.68 5.50 -6.10
N GLU A 262 20.63 4.76 -6.65
CA GLU A 262 21.79 4.26 -5.88
C GLU A 262 22.56 5.41 -5.22
N THR A 263 22.76 6.50 -5.95
CA THR A 263 23.49 7.69 -5.49
C THR A 263 22.78 8.48 -4.38
N GLU A 264 21.49 8.20 -4.15
CA GLU A 264 20.68 8.83 -3.11
C GLU A 264 20.61 7.98 -1.84
N LEU A 265 21.16 6.77 -1.85
CA LEU A 265 21.22 5.92 -0.66
C LEU A 265 22.29 6.45 0.29
N ILE A 266 21.87 6.69 1.52
CA ILE A 266 22.77 7.12 2.59
C ILE A 266 23.52 5.93 3.19
N GLU A 267 24.59 6.19 3.94
CA GLU A 267 25.19 5.12 4.73
C GLU A 267 24.20 4.61 5.79
N PRO A 268 24.03 3.28 5.95
CA PRO A 268 23.10 2.71 6.92
C PRO A 268 23.42 3.13 8.36
N SER A 269 22.55 3.92 8.98
CA SER A 269 22.59 4.11 10.43
C SER A 269 22.19 2.79 11.13
N THR A 270 22.89 2.47 12.21
CA THR A 270 22.53 1.37 13.12
C THR A 270 21.73 1.85 14.32
N ARG A 271 21.66 3.17 14.54
CA ARG A 271 20.95 3.77 15.67
C ARG A 271 19.48 3.93 15.31
N SER A 272 18.62 3.28 16.10
CA SER A 272 17.17 3.48 16.02
C SER A 272 16.79 4.87 16.52
N LEU A 273 15.72 5.43 15.96
CA LEU A 273 15.04 6.61 16.49
C LEU A 273 14.50 6.31 17.88
N ASP A 274 14.52 7.32 18.74
CA ASP A 274 14.01 7.20 20.11
C ASP A 274 12.52 6.83 20.06
N GLY A 275 12.14 5.77 20.77
CA GLY A 275 10.77 5.23 20.79
C GLY A 275 10.45 4.21 19.68
N TYR A 276 11.23 4.14 18.60
CA TYR A 276 10.92 3.28 17.44
C TYR A 276 12.09 2.36 17.06
N LYS A 277 12.13 1.18 17.67
CA LYS A 277 13.17 0.18 17.38
C LYS A 277 13.19 -0.16 15.88
N HIS A 278 14.39 -0.22 15.31
CA HIS A 278 14.68 -0.51 13.90
C HIS A 278 14.31 0.57 12.88
N VAL A 279 13.56 1.62 13.26
CA VAL A 279 13.40 2.81 12.41
C VAL A 279 14.67 3.64 12.58
N VAL A 280 15.46 3.84 11.54
CA VAL A 280 16.80 4.47 11.67
C VAL A 280 16.93 5.82 10.98
N HIS A 281 16.05 6.11 10.03
CA HIS A 281 16.08 7.38 9.31
C HIS A 281 14.69 7.71 8.75
N VAL A 282 14.28 8.97 8.86
CA VAL A 282 13.04 9.50 8.33
C VAL A 282 13.39 10.81 7.61
N VAL A 283 13.03 10.91 6.33
CA VAL A 283 13.25 12.11 5.54
C VAL A 283 12.00 12.51 4.78
N HIS A 284 11.70 13.81 4.78
CA HIS A 284 10.67 14.38 3.94
C HIS A 284 11.30 14.89 2.63
N CYS A 285 10.99 14.23 1.52
CA CYS A 285 11.43 14.62 0.19
C CYS A 285 10.32 15.47 -0.46
N PRO A 286 10.59 16.73 -0.83
CA PRO A 286 9.63 17.55 -1.56
C PRO A 286 9.37 16.99 -2.97
N ALA A 287 8.29 17.44 -3.59
CA ALA A 287 8.01 17.15 -4.99
C ALA A 287 9.13 17.70 -5.89
N VAL A 288 9.55 16.91 -6.87
CA VAL A 288 10.55 17.28 -7.87
C VAL A 288 9.84 17.68 -9.15
N SER A 289 10.07 18.91 -9.63
CA SER A 289 9.56 19.33 -10.93
C SER A 289 10.18 18.47 -12.03
N SER A 290 9.33 17.86 -12.86
CA SER A 290 9.73 17.00 -13.96
C SER A 290 8.64 17.03 -15.02
N ASP A 291 9.01 16.81 -16.28
CA ASP A 291 8.06 16.61 -17.38
C ASP A 291 7.37 15.22 -17.31
N GLY A 292 7.67 14.43 -16.28
CA GLY A 292 7.15 13.09 -16.06
C GLY A 292 8.05 12.00 -16.65
N PRO A 293 7.65 10.73 -16.54
CA PRO A 293 8.37 9.64 -17.17
C PRO A 293 8.13 9.62 -18.68
N HIS A 294 9.16 9.25 -19.43
CA HIS A 294 9.11 9.10 -20.87
C HIS A 294 9.52 7.69 -21.26
N PHE A 295 8.76 7.07 -22.16
CA PHE A 295 9.19 5.82 -22.79
C PHE A 295 9.94 6.16 -24.08
N HIS A 296 11.25 6.40 -23.93
CA HIS A 296 12.11 6.80 -25.05
C HIS A 296 12.38 5.63 -26.03
N PRO A 297 12.69 5.92 -27.32
CA PRO A 297 13.10 4.89 -28.27
C PRO A 297 14.27 4.01 -27.78
N GLU A 298 15.16 4.57 -26.96
CA GLU A 298 16.24 3.83 -26.30
C GLU A 298 15.71 2.72 -25.38
N ALA A 299 14.63 2.97 -24.62
CA ALA A 299 14.00 1.97 -23.77
C ALA A 299 13.35 0.85 -24.59
N THR A 300 12.76 1.20 -25.75
CA THR A 300 12.23 0.22 -26.70
C THR A 300 13.34 -0.67 -27.27
N TRP A 301 14.44 -0.09 -27.78
CA TRP A 301 15.57 -0.86 -28.29
C TRP A 301 16.24 -1.72 -27.21
N ALA A 302 16.37 -1.21 -25.99
CA ALA A 302 16.88 -1.98 -24.86
C ALA A 302 15.96 -3.17 -24.52
N LYS A 303 14.63 -2.96 -24.55
CA LYS A 303 13.64 -4.04 -24.35
C LYS A 303 13.72 -5.10 -25.46
N GLU A 304 13.79 -4.68 -26.73
CA GLU A 304 13.98 -5.58 -27.87
C GLU A 304 15.27 -6.38 -27.74
N ALA A 305 16.37 -5.75 -27.35
CA ALA A 305 17.66 -6.42 -27.15
C ALA A 305 17.58 -7.49 -26.06
N VAL A 306 16.92 -7.20 -24.93
CA VAL A 306 16.69 -8.16 -23.84
C VAL A 306 15.81 -9.33 -24.29
N GLN A 307 14.77 -9.06 -25.09
CA GLN A 307 13.86 -10.11 -25.57
C GLN A 307 14.49 -11.00 -26.64
N ASN A 308 15.33 -10.45 -27.51
CA ASN A 308 16.01 -11.18 -28.57
C ASN A 308 17.18 -12.03 -28.04
N GLU A 309 18.03 -11.45 -27.19
CA GLU A 309 19.19 -12.13 -26.62
C GLU A 309 19.47 -11.62 -25.19
N PRO A 310 18.86 -12.23 -24.15
CA PRO A 310 18.99 -11.75 -22.78
C PRO A 310 20.41 -11.99 -22.25
N THR A 311 21.10 -10.90 -21.93
CA THR A 311 22.39 -10.92 -21.23
C THR A 311 22.26 -10.21 -19.89
N THR A 312 23.19 -10.45 -18.96
CA THR A 312 23.19 -9.71 -17.68
C THR A 312 23.34 -8.21 -17.91
N GLN A 313 24.15 -7.80 -18.88
CA GLN A 313 24.44 -6.39 -19.15
C GLN A 313 23.21 -5.66 -19.72
N ASN A 314 22.61 -6.15 -20.82
CA ASN A 314 21.47 -5.47 -21.44
C ASN A 314 20.22 -5.47 -20.54
N THR A 315 20.04 -6.52 -19.72
CA THR A 315 18.95 -6.57 -18.75
C THR A 315 19.12 -5.50 -17.68
N LEU A 316 20.35 -5.31 -17.17
CA LEU A 316 20.64 -4.25 -16.21
C LEU A 316 20.45 -2.87 -16.82
N GLU A 317 20.94 -2.63 -18.03
CA GLU A 317 20.78 -1.35 -18.75
C GLU A 317 19.30 -1.02 -18.96
N TYR A 318 18.50 -1.98 -19.42
CA TYR A 318 17.05 -1.82 -19.58
C TYR A 318 16.37 -1.47 -18.25
N HIS A 319 16.71 -2.19 -17.17
CA HIS A 319 16.18 -1.89 -15.83
C HIS A 319 16.61 -0.51 -15.33
N ASP A 320 17.85 -0.08 -15.57
CA ASP A 320 18.35 1.22 -15.15
C ASP A 320 17.60 2.36 -15.86
N ILE A 321 17.33 2.22 -17.18
CA ILE A 321 16.52 3.19 -17.95
C ILE A 321 15.12 3.30 -17.35
N LEU A 322 14.44 2.18 -17.15
CA LEU A 322 13.07 2.20 -16.62
C LEU A 322 12.98 2.67 -15.17
N GLU A 323 13.96 2.29 -14.35
CA GLU A 323 14.02 2.73 -12.96
C GLU A 323 14.14 4.25 -12.88
N GLU A 324 15.02 4.85 -13.69
CA GLU A 324 15.17 6.31 -13.75
C GLU A 324 13.85 7.00 -14.14
N GLU A 325 13.17 6.50 -15.17
CA GLU A 325 11.89 7.07 -15.60
C GLU A 325 10.80 6.89 -14.53
N MET A 326 10.68 5.71 -13.93
CA MET A 326 9.73 5.50 -12.82
C MET A 326 10.03 6.40 -11.61
N ILE A 327 11.32 6.62 -11.29
CA ILE A 327 11.72 7.54 -10.22
C ILE A 327 11.29 8.96 -10.58
N ARG A 328 11.58 9.44 -11.81
CA ARG A 328 11.14 10.77 -12.28
C ARG A 328 9.63 10.93 -12.13
N GLY A 329 8.87 9.94 -12.58
CA GLY A 329 7.41 9.94 -12.50
C GLY A 329 6.87 10.00 -11.08
N LEU A 330 7.37 9.13 -10.20
CA LEU A 330 6.91 9.03 -8.80
C LEU A 330 7.38 10.21 -7.92
N GLN A 331 8.57 10.76 -8.17
CA GLN A 331 9.12 11.88 -7.40
C GLN A 331 8.51 13.24 -7.78
N GLN A 332 7.63 13.31 -8.79
CA GLN A 332 6.76 14.48 -9.02
C GLN A 332 5.88 14.81 -7.82
N LEU A 333 5.70 13.86 -6.91
CA LEU A 333 4.97 14.04 -5.66
C LEU A 333 5.94 14.06 -4.48
N SER A 334 5.58 14.75 -3.40
CA SER A 334 6.33 14.68 -2.15
C SER A 334 6.16 13.32 -1.47
N TRP A 335 7.22 12.84 -0.81
CA TRP A 335 7.24 11.56 -0.10
C TRP A 335 7.92 11.70 1.26
N ARG A 336 7.35 11.09 2.28
CA ARG A 336 8.07 10.76 3.51
C ARG A 336 8.71 9.38 3.31
N LYS A 337 10.03 9.30 3.41
CA LYS A 337 10.78 8.04 3.22
C LYS A 337 11.34 7.61 4.58
N VAL A 338 11.00 6.40 4.99
CA VAL A 338 11.37 5.82 6.29
C VAL A 338 12.24 4.59 6.04
N ASP A 339 13.46 4.62 6.56
CA ASP A 339 14.43 3.55 6.37
C ASP A 339 14.51 2.68 7.63
N ILE A 340 14.41 1.37 7.43
CA ILE A 340 14.30 0.35 8.47
C ILE A 340 15.54 -0.54 8.46
N ASN A 341 16.13 -0.76 9.63
CA ASN A 341 17.31 -1.61 9.80
C ASN A 341 17.08 -2.71 10.85
N PHE A 342 16.80 -3.93 10.36
CA PHE A 342 16.66 -5.13 11.19
C PHE A 342 17.99 -5.84 11.48
N GLN A 343 19.16 -5.26 11.17
CA GLN A 343 20.46 -5.89 11.41
C GLN A 343 20.67 -6.32 12.87
N SER A 344 20.11 -5.58 13.83
CA SER A 344 20.17 -5.89 15.27
C SER A 344 19.05 -6.82 15.77
N ALA A 345 18.16 -7.29 14.89
CA ALA A 345 17.12 -8.25 15.24
C ALA A 345 17.70 -9.66 15.41
N LEU A 346 17.00 -10.52 16.15
CA LEU A 346 17.43 -11.91 16.37
C LEU A 346 17.51 -12.70 15.06
N PHE A 347 16.58 -12.43 14.13
CA PHE A 347 16.53 -13.04 12.80
C PHE A 347 16.41 -11.95 11.72
N PRO A 348 17.52 -11.30 11.33
CA PRO A 348 17.50 -10.17 10.38
C PRO A 348 16.94 -10.54 9.01
N PHE A 349 17.16 -11.77 8.55
CA PHE A 349 16.70 -12.31 7.25
C PHE A 349 15.17 -12.39 7.09
N PHE A 350 14.41 -12.14 8.17
CA PHE A 350 12.96 -11.94 8.09
C PHE A 350 12.55 -10.48 7.88
N ALA A 351 13.46 -9.56 7.54
CA ALA A 351 13.18 -8.13 7.34
C ALA A 351 11.88 -7.84 6.55
N HIS A 352 11.65 -8.59 5.47
CA HIS A 352 10.46 -8.42 4.62
C HIS A 352 9.13 -8.65 5.36
N ASN A 353 9.10 -9.58 6.33
CA ASN A 353 7.93 -9.90 7.13
C ASN A 353 7.95 -9.22 8.51
N ASN A 354 9.14 -8.89 9.02
CA ASN A 354 9.31 -8.09 10.22
C ASN A 354 8.64 -6.74 10.04
N ILE A 355 8.81 -6.05 8.90
CA ILE A 355 8.31 -4.68 8.69
C ILE A 355 6.80 -4.50 8.95
N HIS A 356 5.99 -5.57 8.84
CA HIS A 356 4.56 -5.56 9.15
C HIS A 356 4.14 -6.59 10.21
N VAL A 357 5.10 -7.23 10.89
CA VAL A 357 4.86 -8.26 11.93
C VAL A 357 3.89 -9.35 11.45
N LYS A 358 4.22 -10.03 10.34
CA LYS A 358 3.35 -11.07 9.73
C LYS A 358 2.89 -12.15 10.72
N SER A 359 3.76 -12.49 11.67
CA SER A 359 3.49 -13.46 12.73
C SER A 359 4.14 -12.92 13.99
N GLU A 360 3.34 -12.67 15.03
CA GLU A 360 3.81 -12.10 16.28
C GLU A 360 4.95 -12.92 16.89
N TRP A 361 4.93 -14.24 16.77
CA TRP A 361 5.97 -15.10 17.33
C TRP A 361 7.34 -14.96 16.64
N LEU A 362 7.35 -14.79 15.31
CA LEU A 362 8.60 -14.75 14.52
C LEU A 362 9.06 -13.34 14.19
N HIS A 363 8.12 -12.41 14.04
CA HIS A 363 8.32 -11.13 13.38
C HIS A 363 8.14 -9.93 14.31
N ASN A 364 8.09 -10.15 15.63
CA ASN A 364 7.92 -9.11 16.65
C ASN A 364 9.00 -8.01 16.62
N ALA A 365 10.15 -8.26 15.97
CA ALA A 365 11.16 -7.22 15.75
C ALA A 365 10.55 -5.98 15.06
N GLY A 366 9.48 -6.15 14.26
CA GLY A 366 8.78 -5.05 13.62
C GLY A 366 7.85 -4.21 14.48
N ALA A 367 7.61 -4.55 15.74
CA ALA A 367 6.63 -3.83 16.57
C ALA A 367 6.91 -2.32 16.63
N GLY A 368 8.18 -1.91 16.71
CA GLY A 368 8.58 -0.50 16.68
C GLY A 368 8.25 0.20 15.35
N VAL A 369 8.32 -0.53 14.23
CA VAL A 369 7.92 -0.02 12.91
C VAL A 369 6.41 0.17 12.85
N VAL A 370 5.63 -0.79 13.36
CA VAL A 370 4.16 -0.69 13.41
C VAL A 370 3.72 0.49 14.28
N CYS A 371 4.37 0.71 15.44
CA CYS A 371 4.12 1.90 16.26
C CYS A 371 4.39 3.20 15.47
N HIS A 372 5.52 3.29 14.76
CA HIS A 372 5.84 4.46 13.94
C HIS A 372 4.81 4.68 12.81
N VAL A 373 4.31 3.62 12.18
CA VAL A 373 3.24 3.69 11.17
C VAL A 373 1.96 4.27 11.79
N ILE A 374 1.56 3.78 12.95
CA ILE A 374 0.37 4.25 13.67
C ILE A 374 0.49 5.72 14.04
N ASP A 375 1.63 6.13 14.60
CA ASP A 375 1.83 7.53 15.00
C ASP A 375 1.93 8.44 13.78
N SER A 376 2.51 7.98 12.67
CA SER A 376 2.44 8.69 11.38
C SER A 376 1.01 8.88 10.88
N ILE A 377 0.10 7.93 11.14
CA ILE A 377 -1.33 8.05 10.79
C ILE A 377 -2.01 9.10 11.68
N LYS A 378 -1.74 9.10 12.99
CA LYS A 378 -2.33 10.07 13.93
C LYS A 378 -1.89 11.51 13.66
N GLU A 379 -0.62 11.72 13.31
CA GLU A 379 -0.08 13.06 12.97
C GLU A 379 -0.93 13.74 11.88
N GLN A 380 -1.44 12.98 10.93
CA GLN A 380 -2.20 13.50 9.79
C GLN A 380 -3.62 13.93 10.16
N GLU A 381 -4.18 13.40 11.26
CA GLU A 381 -5.45 13.88 11.82
C GLU A 381 -5.24 15.14 12.68
N THR A 382 -4.13 15.24 13.41
CA THR A 382 -3.87 16.40 14.26
C THR A 382 -3.69 17.70 13.48
N GLU A 383 -3.14 17.62 12.27
CA GLU A 383 -3.07 18.76 11.34
C GLU A 383 -4.49 19.28 11.00
N ASP A 384 -5.51 18.43 10.85
CA ASP A 384 -6.90 18.87 10.63
C ASP A 384 -7.44 19.70 11.79
N THR A 385 -7.21 19.24 13.03
CA THR A 385 -7.71 19.93 14.23
C THR A 385 -7.01 21.25 14.51
N PHE A 386 -5.69 21.34 14.30
CA PHE A 386 -4.94 22.56 14.57
C PHE A 386 -5.38 23.69 13.65
N TYR A 387 -5.64 23.34 12.40
CA TYR A 387 -6.09 24.26 11.39
C TYR A 387 -7.58 24.64 11.53
N ALA A 388 -8.45 23.70 11.91
CA ALA A 388 -9.83 24.01 12.26
C ALA A 388 -9.92 24.98 13.46
N CYS A 389 -9.13 24.75 14.51
CA CYS A 389 -9.12 25.60 15.70
C CYS A 389 -8.58 27.02 15.40
N SER A 390 -7.53 27.12 14.58
CA SER A 390 -6.94 28.42 14.17
C SER A 390 -7.89 29.27 13.32
N SER A 391 -8.81 28.65 12.58
CA SER A 391 -9.83 29.36 11.80
C SER A 391 -11.07 29.79 12.60
N CYS A 392 -11.26 29.24 13.81
CA CYS A 392 -12.34 29.66 14.71
C CYS A 392 -11.96 30.92 15.51
N ASP A 393 -10.70 31.02 15.94
CA ASP A 393 -10.22 32.14 16.76
C ASP A 393 -10.13 33.48 16.01
N SER A 394 -10.17 33.50 14.67
CA SER A 394 -10.16 34.72 13.86
C SER A 394 -11.54 35.34 13.64
N THR A 395 -12.62 34.80 14.21
CA THR A 395 -14.00 35.30 14.02
C THR A 395 -14.56 36.11 15.20
N HIS A 396 -13.76 36.39 16.23
CA HIS A 396 -14.16 37.19 17.40
C HIS A 396 -13.21 38.37 17.69
N GLU A 397 -12.88 39.15 16.66
CA GLU A 397 -12.45 40.55 16.87
C GLU A 397 -13.05 41.41 15.75
N PHE A 398 -14.27 41.93 15.96
CA PHE A 398 -14.74 43.23 15.46
C PHE A 398 -15.96 43.70 16.24
#